data_AF-A0A8C3UJR1-F1
#
_entry.id   AF-A0A8C3UJR1-F1
#
_cell.length_a   1.000
_cell.length_b   1.000
_cell.length_c   1.000
_cell.angle_alpha   90.00
_cell.angle_beta   90.00
_cell.angle_gamma   90.00
#
_symmetry.space_group_name_H-M   'P 1'
#
loop_
_entity.id
_entity.type
_entity.pdbx_description
1 polymer ?
#
loop_
_entity_poly.entity_id
_entity_poly.type
_entity_poly.pdbx_seq_one_letter_code
_entity_poly.pdbx_strand_id
1 'polypeptide(L)'
;MSPLCPPVSLLCPLCVSQCPHCSLWPLHFMALLALTLALLATTVATQVITVPLDMALNSFDDQYQGCGPDMMAELPALNRSEFRKNPLFAQVWPKAVAEWRKEGSRIDPLSSPAQAIAIMAYTLDVSIKRKRLYEEFNKKVREAGRSPQEYRDNFHFKILHFLLTDALATLSVAQGQKCRCVYRGVHKIKFKANVGDIVRFGQFASSSLCKRATRPFGTTTVFKVETCQGADIQAFSYFPNEEEVLIPPYEKFKVTYVNNTEDDKRKVEIHLDSIGTYSQYKCMWLRGGGSLAPWGQAGAMWSTWGHVDTSDEAQGTMTLAGDGGHGQEYPRCVLGTRTPCTGGSKPGDRNVHGGDPTAPGHLGGLLLATTALAVATGIL
;
A
#
# COMPACT_ATOMS: atom_id res chain seq x y z
N MET A 1 73.94 18.76 -29.51
CA MET A 1 73.98 17.82 -28.37
C MET A 1 72.72 18.06 -27.54
N SER A 2 71.79 17.09 -27.62
CA SER A 2 70.65 16.71 -26.75
C SER A 2 69.69 17.75 -26.14
N PRO A 3 68.39 17.40 -25.97
CA PRO A 3 67.50 16.75 -26.94
C PRO A 3 66.09 17.41 -27.03
N LEU A 4 65.41 17.14 -28.13
CA LEU A 4 63.94 17.25 -28.27
C LEU A 4 63.27 16.26 -27.31
N CYS A 5 62.22 16.69 -26.59
CA CYS A 5 61.35 15.78 -25.85
C CYS A 5 60.26 15.17 -26.77
N PRO A 6 59.95 13.87 -26.63
CA PRO A 6 58.98 13.12 -27.43
C PRO A 6 57.52 13.37 -26.99
N PRO A 7 56.50 12.88 -27.74
CA PRO A 7 55.10 13.06 -27.39
C PRO A 7 54.76 12.38 -26.06
N VAL A 8 53.92 13.03 -25.27
CA VAL A 8 53.41 12.56 -23.98
C VAL A 8 52.66 11.24 -24.19
N SER A 9 53.34 10.14 -23.88
CA SER A 9 52.72 8.85 -23.65
C SER A 9 52.28 8.79 -22.19
N LEU A 10 51.07 8.29 -21.95
CA LEU A 10 50.44 8.14 -20.65
C LEU A 10 51.35 7.41 -19.65
N LEU A 11 51.20 7.76 -18.37
CA LEU A 11 51.68 7.11 -17.13
C LEU A 11 52.76 7.90 -16.36
N CYS A 12 52.37 8.97 -15.66
CA CYS A 12 52.89 9.27 -14.30
C CYS A 12 52.09 10.40 -13.61
N PRO A 13 51.40 10.18 -12.47
CA PRO A 13 50.62 11.22 -11.78
C PRO A 13 51.43 12.26 -10.97
N LEU A 14 52.76 12.29 -11.07
CA LEU A 14 53.60 13.08 -10.14
C LEU A 14 54.37 14.25 -10.78
N CYS A 15 54.07 14.65 -12.02
CA CYS A 15 54.73 15.78 -12.71
C CYS A 15 53.79 16.95 -13.06
N VAL A 16 52.87 17.33 -12.17
CA VAL A 16 52.03 18.55 -12.34
C VAL A 16 52.28 19.55 -11.22
N SER A 17 53.53 19.81 -10.87
CA SER A 17 53.88 20.79 -9.82
C SER A 17 54.92 21.83 -10.24
N GLN A 18 54.98 22.17 -11.53
CA GLN A 18 55.73 23.34 -12.03
C GLN A 18 55.09 23.92 -13.31
N CYS A 19 53.96 24.63 -13.15
CA CYS A 19 53.45 25.57 -14.15
C CYS A 19 52.72 26.73 -13.44
N PRO A 20 53.34 27.92 -13.31
CA PRO A 20 52.76 29.05 -12.55
C PRO A 20 51.56 29.74 -13.21
N HIS A 21 51.09 29.27 -14.38
CA HIS A 21 50.01 29.89 -15.14
C HIS A 21 48.89 28.94 -15.56
N CYS A 22 48.75 27.77 -14.91
CA CYS A 22 47.55 26.95 -15.04
C CYS A 22 46.45 27.51 -14.12
N SER A 23 45.67 28.41 -14.70
CA SER A 23 44.39 29.01 -14.25
C SER A 23 43.75 28.39 -13.00
N LEU A 24 43.46 29.23 -11.99
CA LEU A 24 42.58 28.92 -10.85
C LEU A 24 41.08 28.75 -11.25
N TRP A 25 40.74 28.99 -12.51
CA TRP A 25 39.37 28.94 -13.03
C TRP A 25 38.68 27.56 -12.94
N PRO A 26 39.35 26.42 -13.20
CA PRO A 26 38.71 25.10 -13.12
C PRO A 26 38.32 24.72 -11.69
N LEU A 27 39.10 25.15 -10.69
CA LEU A 27 38.86 24.81 -9.29
C LEU A 27 37.62 25.54 -8.74
N HIS A 28 37.39 26.80 -9.12
CA HIS A 28 36.18 27.52 -8.73
C HIS A 28 34.92 26.95 -9.40
N PHE A 29 34.98 26.57 -10.68
CA PHE A 29 33.86 25.92 -11.37
C PHE A 29 33.51 24.56 -10.76
N MET A 30 34.52 23.74 -10.45
CA MET A 30 34.32 22.44 -9.82
C MET A 30 33.79 22.58 -8.38
N ALA A 31 34.24 23.60 -7.63
CA ALA A 31 33.71 23.90 -6.31
C ALA A 31 32.26 24.38 -6.35
N LEU A 32 31.88 25.26 -7.29
CA LEU A 32 30.49 25.67 -7.48
C LEU A 32 29.61 24.50 -7.95
N LEU A 33 30.10 23.63 -8.82
CA LEU A 33 29.38 22.44 -9.26
C LEU A 33 29.17 21.45 -8.10
N ALA A 34 30.20 21.23 -7.28
CA ALA A 34 30.10 20.39 -6.09
C ALA A 34 29.15 21.00 -5.04
N LEU A 35 29.19 22.32 -4.83
CA LEU A 35 28.29 23.01 -3.90
C LEU A 35 26.85 22.98 -4.42
N THR A 36 26.62 23.21 -5.71
CA THR A 36 25.28 23.12 -6.32
C THR A 36 24.75 21.68 -6.32
N LEU A 37 25.58 20.68 -6.58
CA LEU A 37 25.22 19.27 -6.43
C LEU A 37 24.94 18.89 -4.96
N ALA A 38 25.68 19.46 -4.00
CA ALA A 38 25.43 19.27 -2.57
C ALA A 38 24.15 20.00 -2.10
N LEU A 39 23.86 21.19 -2.64
CA LEU A 39 22.60 21.93 -2.44
C LEU A 39 21.41 21.19 -3.08
N LEU A 40 21.59 20.58 -4.25
CA LEU A 40 20.61 19.70 -4.89
C LEU A 40 20.41 18.39 -4.11
N ALA A 41 21.47 17.80 -3.57
CA ALA A 41 21.40 16.58 -2.76
C ALA A 41 20.76 16.83 -1.38
N THR A 42 20.94 18.01 -0.79
CA THR A 42 20.30 18.41 0.48
C THR A 42 18.85 18.86 0.31
N THR A 43 18.42 19.23 -0.91
CA THR A 43 17.03 19.60 -1.21
C THR A 43 16.15 18.44 -1.68
N VAL A 44 16.68 17.21 -1.81
CA VAL A 44 15.85 16.00 -1.80
C VAL A 44 15.40 15.72 -0.35
N ALA A 45 14.75 16.71 0.27
CA ALA A 45 13.85 16.44 1.37
C ALA A 45 12.83 15.43 0.83
N THR A 46 12.82 14.22 1.40
CA THR A 46 11.84 13.19 1.10
C THR A 46 10.44 13.80 1.19
N GLN A 47 9.86 14.15 0.04
CA GLN A 47 8.58 14.84 -0.01
C GLN A 47 7.51 13.91 0.56
N VAL A 48 6.94 14.29 1.70
CA VAL A 48 5.82 13.60 2.30
C VAL A 48 4.54 14.25 1.79
N ILE A 49 3.73 13.47 1.10
CA ILE A 49 2.44 13.91 0.57
C ILE A 49 1.44 13.84 1.71
N THR A 50 0.65 14.89 1.86
CA THR A 50 -0.38 14.94 2.89
C THR A 50 -1.76 14.77 2.28
N VAL A 51 -2.54 13.81 2.78
CA VAL A 51 -3.86 13.43 2.23
C VAL A 51 -4.91 13.39 3.35
N PRO A 52 -6.03 14.10 3.25
CA PRO A 52 -7.12 13.96 4.22
C PRO A 52 -7.80 12.59 4.09
N LEU A 53 -8.16 11.98 5.20
CA LEU A 53 -9.06 10.84 5.22
C LEU A 53 -10.50 11.32 5.05
N ASP A 54 -11.30 10.54 4.36
CA ASP A 54 -12.71 10.81 4.11
C ASP A 54 -13.51 9.49 4.06
N MET A 55 -14.78 9.58 3.67
CA MET A 55 -15.68 8.43 3.50
C MET A 55 -15.46 7.65 2.19
N ALA A 56 -14.49 8.05 1.37
CA ALA A 56 -14.13 7.46 0.08
C ALA A 56 -15.33 7.23 -0.85
N LEU A 57 -16.14 8.27 -1.07
CA LEU A 57 -17.40 8.18 -1.84
C LEU A 57 -17.24 7.77 -3.30
N ASN A 58 -16.03 7.85 -3.86
CA ASN A 58 -15.73 7.37 -5.21
C ASN A 58 -15.33 5.87 -5.26
N SER A 59 -15.21 5.21 -4.11
CA SER A 59 -14.85 3.79 -4.01
C SER A 59 -15.97 2.90 -4.52
N PHE A 60 -15.65 1.91 -5.34
CA PHE A 60 -16.55 0.78 -5.55
C PHE A 60 -16.51 -0.12 -4.31
N ASP A 61 -17.69 -0.45 -3.76
CA ASP A 61 -17.81 -0.97 -2.40
C ASP A 61 -18.94 -1.98 -2.22
N ASP A 62 -19.27 -2.69 -3.30
CA ASP A 62 -20.34 -3.68 -3.32
C ASP A 62 -20.06 -4.82 -2.34
N GLN A 63 -21.05 -5.10 -1.49
CA GLN A 63 -21.03 -6.22 -0.54
C GLN A 63 -21.62 -7.51 -1.11
N TYR A 64 -22.22 -7.45 -2.31
CA TYR A 64 -22.86 -8.58 -3.00
C TYR A 64 -23.93 -9.33 -2.19
N GLN A 65 -24.54 -8.62 -1.23
CA GLN A 65 -25.56 -9.20 -0.36
C GLN A 65 -26.77 -9.71 -1.17
N GLY A 66 -26.95 -11.02 -1.17
CA GLY A 66 -28.07 -11.70 -1.82
C GLY A 66 -27.85 -12.04 -3.30
N CYS A 67 -26.66 -11.83 -3.87
CA CYS A 67 -26.38 -12.12 -5.28
C CYS A 67 -25.07 -12.87 -5.53
N GLY A 68 -24.50 -13.49 -4.49
CA GLY A 68 -23.29 -14.31 -4.61
C GLY A 68 -23.42 -15.42 -5.67
N PRO A 69 -24.47 -16.27 -5.64
CA PRO A 69 -24.67 -17.31 -6.66
C PRO A 69 -24.76 -16.77 -8.09
N ASP A 70 -25.47 -15.66 -8.29
CA ASP A 70 -25.62 -15.03 -9.61
C ASP A 70 -24.29 -14.46 -10.10
N MET A 71 -23.52 -13.80 -9.22
CA MET A 71 -22.17 -13.36 -9.55
C MET A 71 -21.24 -14.54 -9.87
N MET A 72 -21.37 -15.67 -9.16
CA MET A 72 -20.66 -16.92 -9.46
C MET A 72 -20.98 -17.46 -10.86
N ALA A 73 -22.22 -17.34 -11.31
CA ALA A 73 -22.61 -17.73 -12.67
C ALA A 73 -21.96 -16.86 -13.76
N GLU A 74 -21.67 -15.59 -13.46
CA GLU A 74 -21.06 -14.63 -14.39
C GLU A 74 -19.54 -14.80 -14.57
N LEU A 75 -18.86 -15.49 -13.62
CA LEU A 75 -17.41 -15.67 -13.59
C LEU A 75 -16.78 -16.07 -14.94
N PRO A 76 -17.28 -17.10 -15.66
CA PRO A 76 -16.65 -17.52 -16.91
C PRO A 76 -16.69 -16.44 -18.00
N ALA A 77 -17.80 -15.71 -18.11
CA ALA A 77 -17.96 -14.66 -19.12
C ALA A 77 -17.13 -13.42 -18.77
N LEU A 78 -17.21 -12.99 -17.51
CA LEU A 78 -16.45 -11.87 -17.01
C LEU A 78 -14.94 -12.12 -17.10
N ASN A 79 -14.42 -13.27 -16.65
CA ASN A 79 -12.98 -13.59 -16.75
C ASN A 79 -12.46 -13.45 -18.19
N ARG A 80 -13.18 -13.99 -19.19
CA ARG A 80 -12.79 -13.85 -20.60
C ARG A 80 -12.81 -12.39 -21.07
N SER A 81 -13.78 -11.60 -20.63
CA SER A 81 -13.89 -10.19 -21.01
C SER A 81 -12.82 -9.32 -20.33
N GLU A 82 -12.59 -9.53 -19.04
CA GLU A 82 -11.67 -8.73 -18.23
C GLU A 82 -10.22 -9.05 -18.57
N PHE A 83 -9.85 -10.31 -18.77
CA PHE A 83 -8.49 -10.66 -19.19
C PHE A 83 -8.10 -10.07 -20.54
N ARG A 84 -9.04 -9.91 -21.47
CA ARG A 84 -8.78 -9.21 -22.75
C ARG A 84 -8.51 -7.72 -22.55
N LYS A 85 -9.22 -7.08 -21.62
CA LYS A 85 -9.09 -5.63 -21.34
C LYS A 85 -8.03 -5.31 -20.29
N ASN A 86 -7.54 -6.31 -19.56
CA ASN A 86 -6.60 -6.16 -18.45
C ASN A 86 -5.44 -7.15 -18.56
N PRO A 87 -4.39 -6.82 -19.34
CA PRO A 87 -3.25 -7.71 -19.54
C PRO A 87 -2.45 -8.01 -18.27
N LEU A 88 -2.46 -7.10 -17.28
CA LEU A 88 -1.82 -7.35 -15.98
C LEU A 88 -2.54 -8.48 -15.26
N PHE A 89 -3.86 -8.36 -15.11
CA PHE A 89 -4.67 -9.36 -14.43
C PHE A 89 -4.61 -10.72 -15.14
N ALA A 90 -4.68 -10.73 -16.47
CA ALA A 90 -4.55 -11.94 -17.29
C ALA A 90 -3.23 -12.70 -17.10
N GLN A 91 -2.14 -11.99 -16.81
CA GLN A 91 -0.82 -12.59 -16.59
C GLN A 91 -0.57 -12.98 -15.13
N VAL A 92 -1.15 -12.25 -14.16
CA VAL A 92 -0.98 -12.55 -12.74
C VAL A 92 -1.84 -13.74 -12.31
N TRP A 93 -3.09 -13.83 -12.78
CA TRP A 93 -4.00 -14.91 -12.41
C TRP A 93 -3.43 -16.33 -12.60
N PRO A 94 -2.89 -16.73 -13.76
CA PRO A 94 -2.32 -18.07 -13.92
C PRO A 94 -1.09 -18.32 -13.01
N LYS A 95 -0.33 -17.28 -12.64
CA LYS A 95 0.77 -17.40 -11.68
C LYS A 95 0.24 -17.65 -10.27
N ALA A 96 -0.83 -16.94 -9.87
CA ALA A 96 -1.51 -17.19 -8.61
C ALA A 96 -2.09 -18.61 -8.53
N VAL A 97 -2.65 -19.13 -9.63
CA VAL A 97 -3.08 -20.54 -9.73
C VAL A 97 -1.91 -21.50 -9.49
N ALA A 98 -0.74 -21.22 -10.08
CA ALA A 98 0.44 -22.06 -9.93
C ALA A 98 0.97 -22.05 -8.49
N GLU A 99 1.09 -20.87 -7.85
CA GLU A 99 1.52 -20.77 -6.45
C GLU A 99 0.51 -21.41 -5.50
N TRP A 100 -0.79 -21.15 -5.67
CA TRP A 100 -1.83 -21.81 -4.86
C TRP A 100 -1.76 -23.35 -4.95
N ARG A 101 -1.50 -23.89 -6.15
CA ARG A 101 -1.31 -25.34 -6.33
C ARG A 101 -0.07 -25.87 -5.61
N LYS A 102 1.03 -25.13 -5.69
CA LYS A 102 2.30 -25.45 -5.03
C LYS A 102 2.15 -25.45 -3.50
N GLU A 103 1.36 -24.54 -2.95
CA GLU A 103 1.00 -24.47 -1.51
C GLU A 103 -0.09 -25.49 -1.11
N GLY A 104 -0.26 -26.57 -1.87
CA GLY A 104 -1.14 -27.69 -1.52
C GLY A 104 -2.60 -27.51 -1.89
N SER A 105 -2.96 -26.50 -2.69
CA SER A 105 -4.32 -26.27 -3.18
C SER A 105 -5.36 -26.14 -2.05
N ARG A 106 -4.98 -25.52 -0.92
CA ARG A 106 -5.86 -25.37 0.24
C ARG A 106 -7.15 -24.63 -0.15
N ILE A 107 -8.28 -25.16 0.30
CA ILE A 107 -9.60 -24.54 0.13
C ILE A 107 -10.19 -24.25 1.51
N ASP A 108 -10.30 -25.23 2.40
CA ASP A 108 -10.91 -25.05 3.72
C ASP A 108 -10.26 -23.91 4.54
N PRO A 109 -11.06 -22.95 5.07
CA PRO A 109 -12.53 -22.93 5.14
C PRO A 109 -13.24 -22.11 4.04
N LEU A 110 -12.56 -21.76 2.95
CA LEU A 110 -13.16 -21.11 1.78
C LEU A 110 -14.14 -22.04 1.06
N SER A 111 -15.04 -21.45 0.28
CA SER A 111 -16.09 -22.16 -0.46
C SER A 111 -15.69 -22.57 -1.87
N SER A 112 -14.58 -22.04 -2.41
CA SER A 112 -14.11 -22.40 -3.76
C SER A 112 -12.62 -22.17 -3.98
N PRO A 113 -12.00 -22.88 -4.95
CA PRO A 113 -10.66 -22.53 -5.43
C PRO A 113 -10.54 -21.08 -5.91
N ALA A 114 -11.59 -20.53 -6.51
CA ALA A 114 -11.57 -19.18 -7.05
C ALA A 114 -11.35 -18.12 -5.95
N GLN A 115 -11.95 -18.31 -4.78
CA GLN A 115 -11.70 -17.46 -3.60
C GLN A 115 -10.23 -17.55 -3.15
N ALA A 116 -9.68 -18.76 -3.03
CA ALA A 116 -8.29 -18.97 -2.61
C ALA A 116 -7.30 -18.34 -3.61
N ILE A 117 -7.54 -18.54 -4.92
CA ILE A 117 -6.73 -17.97 -5.99
C ILE A 117 -6.83 -16.44 -6.01
N ALA A 118 -7.99 -15.86 -5.70
CA ALA A 118 -8.15 -14.41 -5.62
C ALA A 118 -7.29 -13.80 -4.50
N ILE A 119 -7.27 -14.42 -3.31
CA ILE A 119 -6.39 -14.01 -2.21
C ILE A 119 -4.92 -14.16 -2.61
N MET A 120 -4.54 -15.29 -3.18
CA MET A 120 -3.18 -15.53 -3.68
C MET A 120 -2.80 -14.46 -4.71
N ALA A 121 -3.66 -14.16 -5.68
CA ALA A 121 -3.40 -13.16 -6.71
C ALA A 121 -3.24 -11.75 -6.14
N TYR A 122 -4.03 -11.39 -5.13
CA TYR A 122 -3.94 -10.10 -4.45
C TYR A 122 -2.62 -9.96 -3.67
N THR A 123 -2.14 -11.03 -3.03
CA THR A 123 -0.93 -11.01 -2.19
C THR A 123 0.36 -11.34 -2.96
N LEU A 124 0.25 -11.86 -4.18
CA LEU A 124 1.37 -12.31 -4.99
C LEU A 124 2.34 -11.15 -5.35
N ASP A 125 3.59 -11.30 -4.91
CA ASP A 125 4.70 -10.38 -5.23
C ASP A 125 5.27 -10.68 -6.61
N VAL A 126 4.53 -10.31 -7.65
CA VAL A 126 4.99 -10.36 -9.03
C VAL A 126 4.80 -8.99 -9.68
N SER A 127 5.92 -8.41 -10.10
CA SER A 127 5.94 -7.17 -10.88
C SER A 127 5.91 -7.51 -12.38
N ILE A 128 4.92 -6.98 -13.10
CA ILE A 128 4.79 -7.10 -14.56
C ILE A 128 4.81 -5.69 -15.13
N LYS A 129 5.82 -5.38 -15.96
CA LYS A 129 6.03 -4.03 -16.51
C LYS A 129 6.02 -2.95 -15.41
N ARG A 130 6.68 -3.22 -14.27
CA ARG A 130 6.74 -2.35 -13.08
C ARG A 130 5.39 -2.10 -12.39
N LYS A 131 4.41 -2.98 -12.58
CA LYS A 131 3.11 -2.92 -11.93
C LYS A 131 2.85 -4.17 -11.12
N ARG A 132 2.31 -4.00 -9.92
CA ARG A 132 1.85 -5.08 -9.03
C ARG A 132 0.31 -5.12 -9.08
N LEU A 133 -0.28 -6.32 -9.00
CA LEU A 133 -1.73 -6.48 -9.14
C LEU A 133 -2.50 -5.67 -8.09
N TYR A 134 -2.13 -5.81 -6.81
CA TYR A 134 -2.83 -5.16 -5.71
C TYR A 134 -2.79 -3.63 -5.82
N GLU A 135 -1.71 -3.05 -6.33
CA GLU A 135 -1.57 -1.59 -6.47
C GLU A 135 -2.54 -1.04 -7.52
N GLU A 136 -2.57 -1.66 -8.70
CA GLU A 136 -3.47 -1.27 -9.79
C GLU A 136 -4.92 -1.59 -9.45
N PHE A 137 -5.18 -2.74 -8.83
CA PHE A 137 -6.50 -3.12 -8.36
C PHE A 137 -7.04 -2.10 -7.34
N ASN A 138 -6.29 -1.83 -6.26
CA ASN A 138 -6.70 -0.89 -5.23
C ASN A 138 -6.86 0.53 -5.77
N LYS A 139 -6.02 0.95 -6.73
CA LYS A 139 -6.23 2.21 -7.45
C LYS A 139 -7.58 2.25 -8.14
N LYS A 140 -7.90 1.22 -8.92
CA LYS A 140 -9.15 1.14 -9.66
C LYS A 140 -10.37 1.04 -8.74
N VAL A 141 -10.26 0.36 -7.61
CA VAL A 141 -11.35 0.30 -6.61
C VAL A 141 -11.68 1.70 -6.07
N ARG A 142 -10.69 2.54 -5.76
CA ARG A 142 -10.91 3.92 -5.24
C ARG A 142 -11.67 4.83 -6.20
N GLU A 143 -11.68 4.52 -7.49
CA GLU A 143 -12.25 5.37 -8.55
C GLU A 143 -13.54 4.79 -9.14
N ALA A 144 -13.68 3.46 -9.14
CA ALA A 144 -14.75 2.75 -9.86
C ALA A 144 -16.16 3.02 -9.36
N GLY A 145 -16.31 3.51 -8.12
CA GLY A 145 -17.59 3.89 -7.54
C GLY A 145 -18.03 5.31 -7.88
N ARG A 146 -17.22 6.11 -8.59
CA ARG A 146 -17.60 7.47 -8.99
C ARG A 146 -18.88 7.51 -9.82
N SER A 147 -19.12 6.50 -10.66
CA SER A 147 -20.39 6.35 -11.38
C SER A 147 -20.62 4.91 -11.84
N PRO A 148 -21.88 4.53 -12.13
CA PRO A 148 -22.20 3.30 -12.84
C PRO A 148 -21.44 3.07 -14.14
N GLN A 149 -21.17 4.13 -14.90
CA GLN A 149 -20.46 4.03 -16.17
C GLN A 149 -18.99 3.73 -15.97
N GLU A 150 -18.36 4.38 -14.99
CA GLU A 150 -16.95 4.13 -14.62
C GLU A 150 -16.76 2.66 -14.21
N TYR A 151 -17.65 2.13 -13.37
CA TYR A 151 -17.65 0.72 -13.00
C TYR A 151 -17.79 -0.21 -14.22
N ARG A 152 -18.73 0.08 -15.13
CA ARG A 152 -18.99 -0.80 -16.28
C ARG A 152 -17.82 -0.80 -17.26
N ASP A 153 -17.37 0.39 -17.64
CA ASP A 153 -16.50 0.57 -18.80
C ASP A 153 -15.02 0.54 -18.43
N ASN A 154 -14.64 0.96 -17.23
CA ASN A 154 -13.24 1.21 -16.86
C ASN A 154 -12.74 0.34 -15.70
N PHE A 155 -13.63 -0.32 -14.96
CA PHE A 155 -13.27 -1.25 -13.90
C PHE A 155 -13.20 -2.70 -14.42
N HIS A 156 -12.01 -3.15 -14.81
CA HIS A 156 -11.74 -4.50 -15.32
C HIS A 156 -11.15 -5.44 -14.26
N PHE A 157 -11.73 -5.36 -13.05
CA PHE A 157 -11.42 -6.20 -11.90
C PHE A 157 -12.69 -6.64 -11.15
N LYS A 158 -13.83 -6.73 -11.84
CA LYS A 158 -15.14 -7.11 -11.28
C LYS A 158 -15.06 -8.48 -10.60
N ILE A 159 -14.39 -9.45 -11.23
CA ILE A 159 -14.23 -10.79 -10.64
C ILE A 159 -13.31 -10.79 -9.44
N LEU A 160 -12.18 -10.08 -9.51
CA LEU A 160 -11.26 -10.00 -8.38
C LEU A 160 -11.93 -9.34 -7.17
N HIS A 161 -12.65 -8.24 -7.39
CA HIS A 161 -13.39 -7.56 -6.34
C HIS A 161 -14.46 -8.46 -5.71
N PHE A 162 -15.26 -9.14 -6.54
CA PHE A 162 -16.29 -10.06 -6.05
C PHE A 162 -15.69 -11.21 -5.25
N LEU A 163 -14.70 -11.91 -5.79
CA LEU A 163 -14.09 -13.06 -5.14
C LEU A 163 -13.37 -12.69 -3.84
N LEU A 164 -12.71 -11.53 -3.77
CA LEU A 164 -12.10 -11.06 -2.52
C LEU A 164 -13.17 -10.74 -1.47
N THR A 165 -14.23 -10.00 -1.83
CA THR A 165 -15.33 -9.72 -0.91
C THR A 165 -15.98 -10.99 -0.37
N ASP A 166 -16.27 -11.93 -1.26
CA ASP A 166 -16.92 -13.20 -0.93
C ASP A 166 -16.02 -14.13 -0.09
N ALA A 167 -14.72 -14.14 -0.39
CA ALA A 167 -13.73 -14.85 0.42
C ALA A 167 -13.64 -14.29 1.84
N LEU A 168 -13.59 -12.96 2.00
CA LEU A 168 -13.55 -12.33 3.32
C LEU A 168 -14.82 -12.60 4.14
N ALA A 169 -15.99 -12.60 3.50
CA ALA A 169 -17.25 -12.97 4.16
C ALA A 169 -17.21 -14.43 4.65
N THR A 170 -16.73 -15.35 3.80
CA THR A 170 -16.58 -16.77 4.14
C THR A 170 -15.61 -16.98 5.31
N LEU A 171 -14.42 -16.36 5.24
CA LEU A 171 -13.41 -16.44 6.30
C LEU A 171 -13.87 -15.79 7.60
N SER A 172 -14.59 -14.67 7.53
CA SER A 172 -15.15 -14.01 8.71
C SER A 172 -16.07 -14.95 9.49
N VAL A 173 -16.98 -15.66 8.80
CA VAL A 173 -17.85 -16.67 9.43
C VAL A 173 -17.03 -17.81 10.03
N ALA A 174 -16.11 -18.39 9.27
CA ALA A 174 -15.27 -19.50 9.73
C ALA A 174 -14.38 -19.13 10.94
N GLN A 175 -13.99 -17.87 11.05
CA GLN A 175 -13.15 -17.36 12.15
C GLN A 175 -13.98 -16.79 13.31
N GLY A 176 -15.30 -17.03 13.33
CA GLY A 176 -16.20 -16.67 14.42
C GLY A 176 -16.58 -15.18 14.47
N GLN A 177 -16.48 -14.47 13.35
CA GLN A 177 -16.90 -13.07 13.17
C GLN A 177 -16.33 -12.11 14.22
N LYS A 178 -15.12 -12.41 14.71
CA LYS A 178 -14.44 -11.62 15.74
C LYS A 178 -13.83 -10.36 15.14
N CYS A 179 -13.91 -9.25 15.87
CA CYS A 179 -13.10 -8.08 15.58
C CYS A 179 -11.62 -8.36 15.92
N ARG A 180 -10.71 -7.73 15.18
CA ARG A 180 -9.26 -7.91 15.29
C ARG A 180 -8.57 -6.56 15.42
N CYS A 181 -7.55 -6.52 16.27
CA CYS A 181 -6.62 -5.40 16.33
C CYS A 181 -5.46 -5.64 15.39
N VAL A 182 -5.34 -4.77 14.38
CA VAL A 182 -4.35 -4.89 13.30
C VAL A 182 -3.63 -3.56 13.11
N TYR A 183 -2.50 -3.63 12.40
CA TYR A 183 -1.66 -2.49 12.09
C TYR A 183 -1.50 -2.36 10.58
N ARG A 184 -1.40 -1.13 10.10
CA ARG A 184 -1.07 -0.84 8.70
C ARG A 184 -0.07 0.31 8.63
N GLY A 185 1.08 0.04 8.03
CA GLY A 185 2.11 1.04 7.73
C GLY A 185 1.91 1.60 6.33
N VAL A 186 2.10 2.91 6.17
CA VAL A 186 2.10 3.58 4.86
C VAL A 186 3.35 4.44 4.73
N HIS A 187 4.04 4.29 3.61
CA HIS A 187 5.24 5.06 3.28
C HIS A 187 4.88 6.33 2.48
N LYS A 188 5.62 7.43 2.68
CA LYS A 188 5.53 8.72 1.97
C LYS A 188 4.20 9.48 2.06
N ILE A 189 3.13 8.88 2.56
CA ILE A 189 1.83 9.52 2.75
C ILE A 189 1.59 9.76 4.23
N LYS A 190 1.38 11.03 4.59
CA LYS A 190 0.89 11.46 5.89
C LYS A 190 -0.61 11.72 5.81
N PHE A 191 -1.41 10.89 6.45
CA PHE A 191 -2.85 11.11 6.49
C PHE A 191 -3.23 12.22 7.47
N LYS A 192 -4.25 12.99 7.14
CA LYS A 192 -4.89 13.97 8.04
C LYS A 192 -6.27 13.49 8.42
N ALA A 193 -6.57 13.51 9.71
CA ALA A 193 -7.90 13.29 10.26
C ALA A 193 -8.00 13.98 11.62
N ASN A 194 -9.22 14.20 12.07
CA ASN A 194 -9.54 14.64 13.42
C ASN A 194 -10.20 13.49 14.19
N VAL A 195 -10.01 13.49 15.51
CA VAL A 195 -10.74 12.58 16.39
C VAL A 195 -12.24 12.85 16.23
N GLY A 196 -13.01 11.79 15.99
CA GLY A 196 -14.44 11.85 15.72
C GLY A 196 -14.83 11.75 14.24
N ASP A 197 -13.88 11.95 13.31
CA ASP A 197 -14.15 11.78 11.88
C ASP A 197 -14.61 10.34 11.59
N ILE A 198 -15.57 10.21 10.66
CA ILE A 198 -15.97 8.91 10.12
C ILE A 198 -15.29 8.75 8.76
N VAL A 199 -14.54 7.67 8.62
CA VAL A 199 -13.66 7.44 7.47
C VAL A 199 -13.81 6.02 6.92
N ARG A 200 -13.40 5.83 5.67
CA ARG A 200 -13.23 4.53 5.01
C ARG A 200 -11.90 4.49 4.27
N PHE A 201 -11.34 3.30 4.10
CA PHE A 201 -10.16 3.16 3.25
C PHE A 201 -10.48 3.27 1.74
N GLY A 202 -11.71 2.95 1.33
CA GLY A 202 -12.13 3.08 -0.08
C GLY A 202 -11.46 2.10 -1.06
N GLN A 203 -10.82 1.07 -0.52
CA GLN A 203 -10.14 0.00 -1.24
C GLN A 203 -9.97 -1.17 -0.28
N PHE A 204 -9.52 -2.31 -0.79
CA PHE A 204 -9.01 -3.35 0.11
C PHE A 204 -7.75 -2.83 0.80
N ALA A 205 -7.71 -2.98 2.13
CA ALA A 205 -6.61 -2.50 2.95
C ALA A 205 -5.93 -3.67 3.65
N SER A 206 -4.73 -4.00 3.17
CA SER A 206 -3.84 -4.96 3.83
C SER A 206 -3.36 -4.40 5.16
N SER A 207 -3.44 -5.22 6.20
CA SER A 207 -3.00 -4.93 7.55
C SER A 207 -2.41 -6.19 8.16
N SER A 208 -1.76 -6.10 9.32
CA SER A 208 -1.14 -7.23 9.98
C SER A 208 -1.53 -7.29 11.44
N LEU A 209 -1.70 -8.49 11.99
CA LEU A 209 -1.80 -8.71 13.44
C LEU A 209 -0.52 -8.29 14.19
N CYS A 210 0.58 -8.10 13.46
CA CYS A 210 1.90 -7.83 13.99
C CYS A 210 2.43 -6.46 13.54
N LYS A 211 2.49 -5.49 14.46
CA LYS A 211 3.02 -4.12 14.20
C LYS A 211 4.42 -4.12 13.59
N ARG A 212 5.25 -5.14 13.88
CA ARG A 212 6.62 -5.23 13.32
C ARG A 212 6.61 -5.59 11.84
N ALA A 213 5.70 -6.46 11.41
CA ALA A 213 5.56 -6.85 10.01
C ALA A 213 5.17 -5.66 9.11
N THR A 214 4.55 -4.60 9.68
CA THR A 214 4.14 -3.42 8.89
C THR A 214 5.26 -2.41 8.63
N ARG A 215 6.40 -2.51 9.33
CA ARG A 215 7.47 -1.49 9.25
C ARG A 215 8.09 -1.36 7.84
N PRO A 216 8.37 -2.45 7.11
CA PRO A 216 8.89 -2.35 5.74
C PRO A 216 7.95 -1.61 4.78
N PHE A 217 6.64 -1.68 5.02
CA PHE A 217 5.62 -1.00 4.21
C PHE A 217 5.51 0.51 4.50
N GLY A 218 6.10 0.97 5.60
CA GLY A 218 6.26 2.39 5.89
C GLY A 218 5.94 2.77 7.33
N THR A 219 6.50 3.92 7.72
CA THR A 219 6.36 4.51 9.05
C THR A 219 5.89 5.96 9.00
N THR A 220 5.51 6.45 7.81
CA THR A 220 5.02 7.83 7.60
C THR A 220 3.62 7.98 8.19
N THR A 221 2.71 7.07 7.86
CA THR A 221 1.48 6.88 8.63
C THR A 221 1.46 5.47 9.19
N VAL A 222 1.14 5.33 10.48
CA VAL A 222 0.84 4.04 11.09
C VAL A 222 -0.59 4.05 11.57
N PHE A 223 -1.40 3.15 11.03
CA PHE A 223 -2.75 2.89 11.52
C PHE A 223 -2.72 1.77 12.56
N LYS A 224 -3.44 1.97 13.66
CA LYS A 224 -3.92 0.89 14.53
C LYS A 224 -5.42 0.79 14.30
N VAL A 225 -5.90 -0.37 13.88
CA VAL A 225 -7.29 -0.54 13.44
C VAL A 225 -7.92 -1.67 14.23
N GLU A 226 -9.08 -1.41 14.83
CA GLU A 226 -10.01 -2.44 15.27
C GLU A 226 -11.00 -2.68 14.14
N THR A 227 -10.80 -3.78 13.40
CA THR A 227 -11.65 -4.16 12.25
C THR A 227 -12.55 -5.32 12.63
N CYS A 228 -13.81 -5.25 12.25
CA CYS A 228 -14.82 -6.30 12.43
C CYS A 228 -15.24 -6.93 11.09
N GLN A 229 -14.88 -6.33 9.95
CA GLN A 229 -15.11 -6.89 8.61
C GLN A 229 -13.86 -7.51 7.99
N GLY A 230 -12.68 -7.20 8.52
CA GLY A 230 -11.42 -7.76 8.05
C GLY A 230 -11.25 -9.22 8.49
N ALA A 231 -10.75 -10.05 7.58
CA ALA A 231 -10.51 -11.47 7.83
C ALA A 231 -9.01 -11.80 7.73
N ASP A 232 -8.56 -12.75 8.55
CA ASP A 232 -7.22 -13.29 8.47
C ASP A 232 -7.09 -14.14 7.21
N ILE A 233 -6.16 -13.75 6.33
CA ILE A 233 -5.91 -14.43 5.06
C ILE A 233 -4.54 -15.13 5.03
N GLN A 234 -3.86 -15.23 6.18
CA GLN A 234 -2.51 -15.80 6.30
C GLN A 234 -2.37 -17.16 5.60
N ALA A 235 -3.35 -18.05 5.79
CA ALA A 235 -3.32 -19.40 5.26
C ALA A 235 -3.46 -19.50 3.73
N PHE A 236 -3.79 -18.40 3.06
CA PHE A 236 -4.02 -18.33 1.62
C PHE A 236 -3.17 -17.25 0.92
N SER A 237 -2.35 -16.52 1.69
CA SER A 237 -1.49 -15.45 1.19
C SER A 237 -0.17 -16.00 0.66
N TYR A 238 0.42 -15.29 -0.31
CA TYR A 238 1.78 -15.54 -0.80
C TYR A 238 2.84 -15.31 0.29
N PHE A 239 2.56 -14.47 1.29
CA PHE A 239 3.45 -14.22 2.42
C PHE A 239 2.79 -14.53 3.78
N PRO A 240 2.72 -15.81 4.20
CA PRO A 240 2.14 -16.17 5.49
C PRO A 240 2.81 -15.48 6.69
N ASN A 241 4.08 -15.11 6.60
CA ASN A 241 4.79 -14.44 7.68
C ASN A 241 4.32 -13.00 7.95
N GLU A 242 3.55 -12.40 7.03
CA GLU A 242 2.99 -11.05 7.23
C GLU A 242 1.80 -11.04 8.19
N GLU A 243 1.24 -12.21 8.56
CA GLU A 243 0.03 -12.34 9.39
C GLU A 243 -1.09 -11.42 8.89
N GLU A 244 -1.30 -11.43 7.57
CA GLU A 244 -2.14 -10.45 6.89
C GLU A 244 -3.62 -10.61 7.23
N VAL A 245 -4.22 -9.51 7.68
CA VAL A 245 -5.66 -9.32 7.78
C VAL A 245 -6.07 -8.35 6.69
N LEU A 246 -6.94 -8.79 5.78
CA LEU A 246 -7.42 -7.98 4.68
C LEU A 246 -8.77 -7.35 5.05
N ILE A 247 -8.82 -6.02 5.01
CA ILE A 247 -10.01 -5.23 5.33
C ILE A 247 -10.74 -4.87 4.03
N PRO A 248 -12.07 -5.11 3.91
CA PRO A 248 -12.82 -4.78 2.72
C PRO A 248 -13.08 -3.26 2.56
N PRO A 249 -13.37 -2.76 1.34
CA PRO A 249 -13.53 -1.33 1.07
C PRO A 249 -14.72 -0.66 1.76
N TYR A 250 -15.71 -1.44 2.21
CA TYR A 250 -17.00 -0.98 2.73
C TYR A 250 -17.04 -0.78 4.25
N GLU A 251 -16.00 -1.16 5.00
CA GLU A 251 -15.98 -0.98 6.46
C GLU A 251 -15.75 0.49 6.83
N LYS A 252 -16.61 1.01 7.72
CA LYS A 252 -16.52 2.36 8.28
C LYS A 252 -15.77 2.32 9.60
N PHE A 253 -14.97 3.36 9.80
CA PHE A 253 -14.24 3.56 11.04
C PHE A 253 -14.52 4.94 11.62
N LYS A 254 -14.57 5.01 12.95
CA LYS A 254 -14.44 6.26 13.68
C LYS A 254 -12.99 6.48 14.04
N VAL A 255 -12.47 7.67 13.80
CA VAL A 255 -11.13 8.06 14.26
C VAL A 255 -11.18 8.31 15.76
N THR A 256 -10.45 7.52 16.54
CA THR A 256 -10.46 7.57 18.01
C THR A 256 -9.22 8.22 18.60
N TYR A 257 -8.13 8.25 17.85
CA TYR A 257 -6.87 8.86 18.27
C TYR A 257 -6.06 9.33 17.07
N VAL A 258 -5.41 10.49 17.20
CA VAL A 258 -4.46 11.03 16.22
C VAL A 258 -3.26 11.59 16.97
N ASN A 259 -2.08 11.08 16.67
CA ASN A 259 -0.82 11.57 17.23
C ASN A 259 0.13 11.97 16.10
N ASN A 260 0.37 13.27 16.00
CA ASN A 260 1.45 13.81 15.19
C ASN A 260 2.71 13.76 16.05
N THR A 261 3.69 12.94 15.66
CA THR A 261 4.94 12.82 16.42
C THR A 261 5.61 14.20 16.50
N GLU A 262 5.75 14.77 17.70
CA GLU A 262 6.34 16.12 17.87
C GLU A 262 7.78 16.16 17.34
N ASP A 263 8.52 15.07 17.54
CA ASP A 263 9.90 14.89 17.09
C ASP A 263 10.04 14.70 15.56
N ASP A 264 8.95 14.32 14.87
CA ASP A 264 8.95 14.12 13.43
C ASP A 264 7.60 14.52 12.82
N LYS A 265 7.49 15.80 12.43
CA LYS A 265 6.30 16.37 11.78
C LYS A 265 5.89 15.62 10.50
N ARG A 266 6.71 14.71 9.96
CA ARG A 266 6.40 13.89 8.79
C ARG A 266 5.66 12.59 9.13
N LYS A 267 5.55 12.23 10.41
CA LYS A 267 4.90 11.01 10.88
C LYS A 267 3.56 11.27 11.57
N VAL A 268 2.66 10.30 11.50
CA VAL A 268 1.39 10.30 12.23
C VAL A 268 0.98 8.88 12.60
N GLU A 269 0.46 8.71 13.81
CA GLU A 269 -0.26 7.50 14.24
C GLU A 269 -1.76 7.81 14.33
N ILE A 270 -2.61 6.98 13.72
CA ILE A 270 -4.06 7.15 13.69
C ILE A 270 -4.72 5.86 14.17
N HIS A 271 -5.63 5.96 15.14
CA HIS A 271 -6.42 4.81 15.59
C HIS A 271 -7.83 4.87 15.03
N LEU A 272 -8.33 3.72 14.59
CA LEU A 272 -9.59 3.55 13.89
C LEU A 272 -10.41 2.42 14.53
N ASP A 273 -11.63 2.72 14.96
CA ASP A 273 -12.54 1.76 15.55
C ASP A 273 -13.69 1.47 14.57
N SER A 274 -13.96 0.20 14.28
CA SER A 274 -15.06 -0.19 13.40
C SER A 274 -16.41 0.27 13.95
N ILE A 275 -17.22 0.89 13.09
CA ILE A 275 -18.59 1.34 13.42
C ILE A 275 -19.62 0.83 12.40
N GLY A 276 -19.33 -0.31 11.77
CA GLY A 276 -20.21 -0.97 10.81
C GLY A 276 -19.81 -0.73 9.35
N THR A 277 -20.77 -0.85 8.44
CA THR A 277 -20.50 -0.81 6.99
C THR A 277 -21.24 0.32 6.28
N TYR A 278 -20.76 0.69 5.10
CA TYR A 278 -21.43 1.56 4.14
C TYR A 278 -21.21 0.97 2.76
N SER A 279 -22.21 1.02 1.90
CA SER A 279 -22.06 0.58 0.51
C SER A 279 -23.01 1.39 -0.35
N GLN A 280 -22.48 2.06 -1.36
CA GLN A 280 -23.28 2.76 -2.35
C GLN A 280 -23.87 1.78 -3.37
N TYR A 281 -23.17 0.67 -3.62
CA TYR A 281 -23.50 -0.29 -4.66
C TYR A 281 -24.01 -1.61 -4.08
N LYS A 282 -25.02 -2.19 -4.74
CA LYS A 282 -25.51 -3.53 -4.38
C LYS A 282 -25.78 -4.32 -5.64
N CYS A 283 -24.99 -5.38 -5.85
CA CYS A 283 -25.08 -6.26 -7.01
C CYS A 283 -24.99 -5.51 -8.34
N MET A 284 -24.05 -4.57 -8.45
CA MET A 284 -24.02 -3.56 -9.51
C MET A 284 -23.92 -4.14 -10.92
N TRP A 285 -23.12 -5.20 -11.10
CA TRP A 285 -22.98 -5.87 -12.39
C TRP A 285 -24.33 -6.37 -12.92
N LEU A 286 -25.11 -7.00 -12.05
CA LEU A 286 -26.37 -7.66 -12.40
C LEU A 286 -27.49 -6.66 -12.69
N ARG A 287 -27.40 -5.42 -12.18
CA ARG A 287 -28.40 -4.37 -12.42
C ARG A 287 -28.38 -3.77 -13.83
N GLY A 288 -27.27 -3.93 -14.56
CA GLY A 288 -27.10 -3.41 -15.93
C GLY A 288 -27.39 -4.43 -17.03
N GLY A 289 -27.66 -5.68 -16.67
CA GLY A 289 -28.04 -6.74 -17.58
C GLY A 289 -29.49 -7.10 -17.34
N GLY A 290 -30.38 -6.59 -18.19
CA GLY A 290 -31.62 -7.30 -18.43
C GLY A 290 -31.25 -8.76 -18.68
N SER A 291 -31.90 -9.64 -17.92
CA SER A 291 -31.89 -11.08 -18.15
C SER A 291 -31.72 -11.38 -19.64
N LEU A 292 -30.61 -12.02 -20.01
CA LEU A 292 -30.64 -12.88 -21.18
C LEU A 292 -31.47 -14.11 -20.78
N ALA A 293 -32.78 -13.88 -20.67
CA ALA A 293 -33.76 -14.93 -20.74
C ALA A 293 -33.64 -15.54 -22.14
N PRO A 294 -33.60 -16.86 -22.29
CA PRO A 294 -33.83 -17.46 -23.58
C PRO A 294 -35.32 -17.23 -23.94
N TRP A 295 -35.52 -16.56 -25.08
CA TRP A 295 -36.69 -16.59 -25.95
C TRP A 295 -37.90 -15.73 -25.55
N GLY A 296 -38.15 -14.69 -26.35
CA GLY A 296 -39.37 -13.89 -26.28
C GLY A 296 -39.26 -12.52 -26.95
N GLN A 297 -39.38 -12.54 -28.28
CA GLN A 297 -39.62 -11.45 -29.25
C GLN A 297 -39.78 -9.98 -28.80
N ALA A 298 -39.08 -9.13 -29.56
CA ALA A 298 -39.50 -7.87 -30.17
C ALA A 298 -39.78 -6.62 -29.30
N GLY A 299 -39.10 -5.52 -29.65
CA GLY A 299 -39.71 -4.19 -29.58
C GLY A 299 -38.79 -3.02 -29.27
N ALA A 300 -38.57 -2.19 -30.29
CA ALA A 300 -38.41 -0.73 -30.22
C ALA A 300 -37.04 -0.13 -29.84
N MET A 301 -36.35 0.22 -30.92
CA MET A 301 -35.32 1.25 -31.10
C MET A 301 -35.93 2.67 -31.08
N TRP A 302 -35.17 3.64 -30.53
CA TRP A 302 -35.12 5.11 -30.76
C TRP A 302 -34.84 5.84 -29.42
N SER A 303 -34.14 6.97 -29.25
CA SER A 303 -33.43 7.95 -30.10
C SER A 303 -32.84 8.99 -29.12
N THR A 304 -31.51 9.21 -29.10
CA THR A 304 -30.77 10.44 -29.47
C THR A 304 -30.97 11.77 -28.70
N TRP A 305 -29.80 12.42 -28.51
CA TRP A 305 -29.47 13.85 -28.32
C TRP A 305 -29.27 14.41 -26.90
N GLY A 306 -28.15 15.14 -26.74
CA GLY A 306 -27.95 16.12 -25.67
C GLY A 306 -26.48 16.41 -25.35
N HIS A 307 -25.83 17.27 -26.14
CA HIS A 307 -24.52 17.87 -25.89
C HIS A 307 -24.62 18.87 -24.72
N VAL A 308 -23.69 18.82 -23.73
CA VAL A 308 -23.36 19.96 -22.85
C VAL A 308 -21.87 19.87 -22.47
N ASP A 309 -21.14 20.95 -22.75
CA ASP A 309 -19.80 21.24 -22.24
C ASP A 309 -19.85 21.53 -20.74
N THR A 310 -18.92 20.97 -19.96
CA THR A 310 -18.39 21.63 -18.77
C THR A 310 -16.92 21.27 -18.56
N SER A 311 -16.12 22.33 -18.48
CA SER A 311 -14.81 22.41 -17.85
C SER A 311 -14.76 21.72 -16.48
N ASP A 312 -13.78 20.84 -16.27
CA ASP A 312 -13.45 20.32 -14.94
C ASP A 312 -11.97 20.54 -14.61
N GLU A 313 -11.78 21.28 -13.51
CA GLU A 313 -10.55 21.34 -12.73
C GLU A 313 -10.07 19.94 -12.37
N ALA A 314 -8.84 19.64 -12.77
CA ALA A 314 -8.14 18.42 -12.41
C ALA A 314 -7.86 18.40 -10.89
N GLN A 315 -8.75 17.78 -10.11
CA GLN A 315 -8.43 17.34 -8.76
C GLN A 315 -7.43 16.19 -8.84
N GLY A 316 -6.19 16.47 -8.42
CA GLY A 316 -5.03 15.59 -8.56
C GLY A 316 -5.21 14.21 -7.92
N THR A 317 -5.42 13.20 -8.75
CA THR A 317 -5.29 11.78 -8.43
C THR A 317 -3.81 11.38 -8.47
N MET A 318 -3.08 11.59 -7.38
CA MET A 318 -1.72 11.07 -7.25
C MET A 318 -1.76 9.58 -6.91
N THR A 319 -1.50 8.78 -7.94
CA THR A 319 -1.22 7.35 -7.83
C THR A 319 0.24 7.20 -7.43
N LEU A 320 0.58 6.64 -6.26
CA LEU A 320 1.97 6.27 -6.00
C LEU A 320 2.10 4.94 -5.25
N ALA A 321 2.83 4.07 -5.95
CA ALA A 321 3.27 2.73 -5.61
C ALA A 321 4.14 2.70 -4.35
N GLY A 322 4.01 1.60 -3.61
CA GLY A 322 4.99 1.22 -2.62
C GLY A 322 6.03 0.36 -3.30
N ASP A 323 7.20 0.93 -3.60
CA ASP A 323 8.39 0.14 -3.95
C ASP A 323 8.81 -0.67 -2.71
N GLY A 324 8.24 -1.87 -2.58
CA GLY A 324 8.77 -2.93 -1.74
C GLY A 324 10.00 -3.51 -2.41
N GLY A 325 11.17 -3.24 -1.82
CA GLY A 325 12.45 -3.79 -2.25
C GLY A 325 12.46 -5.32 -2.17
N HIS A 326 13.03 -5.95 -3.19
CA HIS A 326 13.21 -7.40 -3.26
C HIS A 326 14.10 -7.92 -2.11
N GLY A 327 13.68 -9.03 -1.50
CA GLY A 327 14.56 -9.89 -0.71
C GLY A 327 14.74 -9.53 0.77
N GLN A 328 13.85 -8.74 1.37
CA GLN A 328 13.92 -8.49 2.82
C GLN A 328 13.28 -9.64 3.61
N GLU A 329 14.08 -10.31 4.45
CA GLU A 329 13.60 -11.27 5.43
C GLU A 329 12.68 -10.55 6.42
N TYR A 330 11.37 -10.79 6.31
CA TYR A 330 10.39 -10.18 7.22
C TYR A 330 10.61 -10.72 8.64
N PRO A 331 10.75 -9.86 9.66
CA PRO A 331 10.99 -10.32 11.01
C PRO A 331 9.81 -11.17 11.50
N ARG A 332 10.06 -12.44 11.83
CA ARG A 332 9.06 -13.34 12.40
C ARG A 332 8.48 -12.75 13.68
N CYS A 333 7.16 -12.77 13.79
CA CYS A 333 6.44 -12.29 14.96
C CYS A 333 6.61 -13.31 16.10
N VAL A 334 7.31 -12.92 17.16
CA VAL A 334 7.45 -13.76 18.36
C VAL A 334 6.12 -13.76 19.12
N LEU A 335 5.68 -14.94 19.56
CA LEU A 335 4.53 -15.14 20.45
C LEU A 335 4.64 -14.18 21.64
N GLY A 336 3.67 -13.27 21.79
CA GLY A 336 3.65 -12.23 22.85
C GLY A 336 3.61 -10.78 22.34
N THR A 337 3.68 -10.54 21.04
CA THR A 337 3.52 -9.19 20.44
C THR A 337 2.10 -8.84 20.01
N ARG A 338 1.15 -9.79 20.17
CA ARG A 338 -0.27 -9.59 19.90
C ARG A 338 -0.86 -8.69 20.98
N THR A 339 -1.23 -7.46 20.61
CA THR A 339 -1.85 -6.51 21.53
C THR A 339 -3.38 -6.72 21.49
N PRO A 340 -4.04 -7.07 22.60
CA PRO A 340 -5.49 -7.11 22.66
C PRO A 340 -6.09 -5.72 22.39
N CYS A 341 -7.33 -5.70 21.90
CA CYS A 341 -8.13 -4.47 21.82
C CYS A 341 -8.54 -4.07 23.24
N THR A 342 -7.67 -3.39 23.99
CA THR A 342 -8.08 -2.68 25.20
C THR A 342 -8.33 -1.23 24.82
N GLY A 343 -9.59 -0.83 24.95
CA GLY A 343 -10.10 0.51 24.66
C GLY A 343 -9.39 1.61 25.46
N GLY A 344 -9.62 2.84 25.00
CA GLY A 344 -8.93 4.06 25.42
C GLY A 344 -8.65 4.16 26.91
N SER A 345 -7.43 4.60 27.21
CA SER A 345 -7.03 5.07 28.53
C SER A 345 -8.04 6.12 29.01
N LYS A 346 -8.78 5.81 30.08
CA LYS A 346 -9.42 6.85 30.89
C LYS A 346 -8.31 7.76 31.44
N PRO A 347 -8.42 9.09 31.35
CA PRO A 347 -7.50 9.98 32.05
C PRO A 347 -7.86 9.98 33.52
N GLY A 348 -7.04 9.32 34.34
CA GLY A 348 -7.17 9.32 35.79
C GLY A 348 -6.87 7.97 36.39
N ASP A 349 -5.60 7.72 36.73
CA ASP A 349 -5.25 7.48 38.12
C ASP A 349 -3.73 7.65 38.30
N ARG A 350 -3.39 8.52 39.25
CA ARG A 350 -2.04 8.88 39.64
C ARG A 350 -1.68 8.02 40.86
N ASN A 351 -0.46 7.47 40.83
CA ASN A 351 0.31 6.88 41.93
C ASN A 351 -0.19 5.56 42.56
N VAL A 352 0.66 4.53 42.55
CA VAL A 352 1.31 3.98 43.77
C VAL A 352 2.67 3.34 43.39
N HIS A 353 3.64 3.55 44.28
CA HIS A 353 5.03 3.09 44.30
C HIS A 353 5.29 1.57 44.22
N GLY A 354 6.53 1.24 43.82
CA GLY A 354 7.23 -0.03 44.05
C GLY A 354 8.05 -0.36 42.81
N GLY A 355 9.35 -0.11 42.73
CA GLY A 355 10.41 -0.61 43.61
C GLY A 355 11.44 -1.24 42.66
N ASP A 356 12.60 -0.60 42.55
CA ASP A 356 13.72 -0.98 41.69
C ASP A 356 14.31 -2.35 42.12
N PRO A 357 14.96 -3.09 41.20
CA PRO A 357 16.34 -3.40 41.49
C PRO A 357 17.26 -3.24 40.27
N THR A 358 18.15 -2.24 40.36
CA THR A 358 19.60 -2.31 40.12
C THR A 358 20.12 -3.36 39.14
N ALA A 359 20.62 -2.90 37.99
CA ALA A 359 21.67 -3.55 37.21
C ALA A 359 22.71 -2.50 36.74
N PRO A 360 23.98 -2.87 36.51
CA PRO A 360 25.11 -1.96 36.63
C PRO A 360 25.31 -1.06 35.40
N GLY A 361 25.84 0.13 35.65
CA GLY A 361 26.14 1.14 34.64
C GLY A 361 27.19 0.71 33.63
N HIS A 362 26.88 0.91 32.35
CA HIS A 362 27.84 0.95 31.26
C HIS A 362 27.99 2.40 30.78
N LEU A 363 28.93 3.13 31.40
CA LEU A 363 29.55 4.30 30.77
C LEU A 363 30.58 3.77 29.76
N GLY A 364 30.33 3.97 28.48
CA GLY A 364 31.28 3.59 27.44
C GLY A 364 30.63 3.47 26.07
N GLY A 365 30.32 4.60 25.45
CA GLY A 365 29.73 4.60 24.10
C GLY A 365 29.49 5.98 23.50
N LEU A 366 30.22 7.01 23.94
CA LEU A 366 30.12 8.36 23.38
C LEU A 366 31.50 9.00 23.26
N LEU A 367 32.44 8.30 22.62
CA LEU A 367 33.71 8.90 22.20
C LEU A 367 34.39 8.10 21.07
N LEU A 368 33.64 7.67 20.04
CA LEU A 368 34.21 6.99 18.87
C LEU A 368 33.59 7.40 17.53
N ALA A 369 32.91 8.54 17.45
CA ALA A 369 32.30 9.04 16.21
C ALA A 369 32.84 10.39 15.71
N THR A 370 33.87 10.95 16.34
CA THR A 370 34.47 12.24 15.94
C THR A 370 35.93 12.15 15.48
N THR A 371 36.55 10.96 15.49
CA THR A 371 37.94 10.77 15.02
C THR A 371 38.09 10.02 13.70
N ALA A 372 36.98 9.66 13.02
CA ALA A 372 37.01 8.98 11.73
C ALA A 372 36.74 9.89 10.51
N LEU A 373 36.57 11.21 10.69
CA LEU A 373 36.31 12.15 9.59
C LEU A 373 37.42 13.23 9.42
N ALA A 374 38.55 13.10 10.10
CA ALA A 374 39.67 14.05 9.99
C ALA A 374 40.90 13.51 9.23
N VAL A 375 40.86 12.25 8.75
CA VAL A 375 42.00 11.64 8.02
C VAL A 375 41.74 11.51 6.51
N ALA A 376 40.54 11.83 6.02
CA ALA A 376 40.17 11.67 4.61
C ALA A 376 40.23 12.94 3.75
N THR A 377 40.61 14.11 4.30
CA THR A 377 40.62 15.38 3.54
C THR A 377 41.96 16.10 3.44
N GLY A 378 43.07 15.53 3.92
CA GLY A 378 44.42 15.98 3.55
C GLY A 378 44.65 17.50 3.58
N ILE A 379 44.34 18.16 4.70
CA ILE A 379 44.76 19.53 4.97
C ILE A 379 45.61 19.51 6.24
N LEU A 380 46.91 19.56 6.05
CA LEU A 380 47.82 20.32 6.91
C LEU A 380 48.42 21.42 6.03
#